data_AF-A0A6B1HSU0-F1
#
_entry.id   AF-A0A6B1HSU0-F1
#
_cell.length_a   1.000
_cell.length_b   1.000
_cell.length_c   1.000
_cell.angle_alpha   90.00
_cell.angle_beta   90.00
_cell.angle_gamma   90.00
#
_symmetry.space_group_name_H-M   'P 1'
#
loop_
_entity.id
_entity.type
_entity.pdbx_description
1 polymer ?
#
loop_
_entity_poly.entity_id
_entity_poly.type
_entity_poly.pdbx_seq_one_letter_code
_entity_poly.pdbx_strand_id
1 'polypeptide(L)' 'MAQYDRMAVLNAIYDTGIVPVFYNEDPETTIHIVEACARGGAR' A
#
# COMPACT_ATOMS: atom_id res chain seq x y z
N MET A 1 12.68 12.91 6.85
CA MET A 1 11.23 13.18 7.05
C MET A 1 10.44 12.10 6.34
N ALA A 2 9.32 11.65 6.88
CA ALA A 2 8.37 10.86 6.10
C ALA A 2 7.82 11.72 4.95
N GLN A 3 7.57 11.10 3.78
CA GLN A 3 7.05 11.81 2.60
C GLN A 3 5.64 12.39 2.85
N TYR A 4 4.87 11.77 3.73
CA TYR A 4 3.50 12.14 4.07
C TYR A 4 3.35 12.34 5.58
N ASP A 5 2.47 13.27 5.98
CA ASP A 5 2.05 13.39 7.36
C ASP A 5 1.07 12.26 7.74
N ARG A 6 0.86 12.09 9.05
CA ARG A 6 0.01 11.02 9.59
C ARG A 6 -1.45 11.14 9.12
N MET A 7 -2.00 12.35 9.04
CA MET A 7 -3.40 12.54 8.67
C MET A 7 -3.63 12.23 7.19
N ALA A 8 -2.67 12.58 6.33
CA ALA A 8 -2.70 12.22 4.91
C ALA A 8 -2.76 10.69 4.71
N VAL A 9 -1.93 9.93 5.45
CA VAL A 9 -1.95 8.46 5.39
C VAL A 9 -3.27 7.88 5.90
N LEU A 10 -3.76 8.36 7.04
CA LEU A 10 -5.03 7.86 7.61
C LEU A 10 -6.24 8.16 6.72
N ASN A 11 -6.29 9.35 6.11
CA ASN A 11 -7.34 9.69 5.15
C ASN A 11 -7.25 8.81 3.89
N ALA A 12 -6.06 8.53 3.38
CA ALA A 12 -5.89 7.61 2.24
C ALA A 12 -6.42 6.21 2.55
N ILE A 13 -6.14 5.68 3.75
CA ILE A 13 -6.67 4.39 4.21
C ILE A 13 -8.20 4.44 4.32
N TYR A 14 -8.77 5.52 4.85
CA TYR A 14 -10.23 5.68 4.97
C TYR A 14 -10.91 5.76 3.60
N ASP A 15 -10.36 6.56 2.68
CA ASP A 15 -10.91 6.76 1.33
C ASP A 15 -10.85 5.48 0.49
N THR A 16 -9.74 4.74 0.57
CA THR A 16 -9.56 3.47 -0.16
C THR A 16 -10.28 2.30 0.51
N GLY A 17 -10.51 2.38 1.82
CA GLY A 17 -11.22 1.36 2.60
C GLY A 17 -10.46 0.04 2.75
N ILE A 18 -9.16 0.00 2.42
CA ILE A 18 -8.34 -1.22 2.43
C ILE A 18 -6.95 -0.97 3.04
N VAL A 19 -6.39 -2.02 3.65
CA VAL A 19 -4.98 -2.09 4.06
C VAL A 19 -4.42 -3.45 3.61
N PRO A 20 -3.63 -3.50 2.52
CA PRO A 20 -3.07 -4.76 2.04
C PRO A 20 -2.03 -5.28 3.04
N VAL A 21 -2.22 -6.51 3.52
CA VAL A 21 -1.24 -7.21 4.37
C VAL A 21 -0.78 -8.46 3.62
N PHE A 22 0.51 -8.53 3.33
CA PHE A 22 1.11 -9.59 2.54
C PHE A 22 2.54 -9.89 3.01
N TYR A 23 2.95 -11.16 2.90
CA TYR A 23 4.32 -11.59 3.16
C TYR A 23 4.68 -12.75 2.23
N ASN A 24 5.88 -12.69 1.66
CA ASN A 24 6.52 -13.77 0.92
C ASN A 24 8.04 -13.65 1.08
N GLU A 25 8.76 -14.77 1.06
CA GLU A 25 10.22 -14.78 1.13
C GLU A 25 10.88 -14.28 -0.17
N ASP A 26 10.22 -14.45 -1.30
CA ASP A 26 10.67 -13.98 -2.61
C ASP A 26 10.37 -12.46 -2.79
N PRO A 27 11.42 -11.62 -2.94
CA PRO A 27 11.24 -10.20 -3.17
C PRO A 27 10.53 -9.87 -4.50
N GLU A 28 10.74 -10.66 -5.55
CA GLU A 28 10.15 -10.40 -6.87
C GLU A 28 8.63 -10.55 -6.82
N THR A 29 8.15 -11.63 -6.19
CA THR A 29 6.73 -11.80 -5.88
C THR A 29 6.18 -10.62 -5.08
N THR A 30 6.90 -10.16 -4.05
CA THR A 30 6.44 -9.03 -3.21
C THR A 30 6.29 -7.74 -4.02
N ILE A 31 7.24 -7.43 -4.93
CA ILE A 31 7.17 -6.27 -5.82
C ILE A 31 5.93 -6.35 -6.71
N HIS A 32 5.70 -7.50 -7.36
CA HIS A 32 4.55 -7.68 -8.24
C HIS A 32 3.22 -7.51 -7.52
N ILE A 33 3.12 -7.96 -6.27
CA ILE A 33 1.94 -7.78 -5.43
C ILE A 33 1.72 -6.30 -5.10
N VAL A 34 2.76 -5.57 -4.68
CA VAL A 34 2.65 -4.13 -4.38
C VAL A 34 2.21 -3.35 -5.63
N GLU A 35 2.78 -3.64 -6.79
CA GLU A 35 2.37 -3.01 -8.05
C GLU A 35 0.92 -3.35 -8.42
N ALA A 36 0.48 -4.60 -8.19
CA ALA A 36 -0.90 -5.00 -8.43
C ALA A 36 -1.88 -4.25 -7.52
N CYS A 37 -1.54 -4.07 -6.23
CA CYS A 37 -2.33 -3.26 -5.31
C CYS A 37 -2.41 -1.79 -5.78
N ALA A 38 -1.29 -1.20 -6.20
CA ALA A 38 -1.26 0.16 -6.72
C ALA A 38 -2.13 0.32 -7.98
N ARG A 39 -2.05 -0.63 -8.93
CA ARG A 39 -2.92 -0.69 -10.11
C ARG A 39 -4.40 -0.85 -9.74
N GLY A 40 -4.69 -1.54 -8.64
CA GLY A 40 -6.03 -1.71 -8.08
C GLY A 40 -6.57 -0.48 -7.32
N GLY A 41 -5.78 0.57 -7.15
CA GLY A 41 -6.18 1.81 -6.50
C GLY A 41 -5.72 1.97 -5.04
N ALA A 42 -4.90 1.05 -4.51
CA ALA A 42 -4.22 1.26 -3.23
C ALA A 42 -3.14 2.35 -3.37
N ARG A 43 -2.92 3.17 -2.33
CA ARG A 43 -1.93 4.25 -2.32
C ARG A 43 -1.43 4.58 -0.92
#